data_AF-A0A349ZN87-F1
#
_entry.id   AF-A0A349ZN87-F1
#
_cell.length_a   1.000
_cell.length_b   1.000
_cell.length_c   1.000
_cell.angle_alpha   90.00
_cell.angle_beta   90.00
_cell.angle_gamma   90.00
#
_symmetry.space_group_name_H-M   'P 1'
#
loop_
_entity.id
_entity.type
_entity.pdbx_description
1 polymer ?
#
loop_
_entity_poly.entity_id
_entity_poly.type
_entity_poly.pdbx_seq_one_letter_code
_entity_poly.pdbx_strand_id
1 'polypeptide(L)'
;MIRTLVFFPFSHLFFYPTLVKKESIKDLVRKQYKVRFLVLISTAILMGILQWTISPKLLSMYSLLQIPVPFITQISSMVTTSVILVCGIFAVYFLVKEPNFTKINQELKRYKSGEMVKVKSLIDVKKELIFLAPAIFLVGWVNLTIILPVYNLINTF
;
A
#
# COMPACT_ATOMS: atom_id res chain seq x y z
N MET A 1 -23.01 0.79 -18.66
CA MET A 1 -21.61 0.79 -19.17
C MET A 1 -20.67 0.71 -17.98
N ILE A 2 -20.24 -0.50 -17.63
CA ILE A 2 -19.39 -0.76 -16.46
C ILE A 2 -17.97 -0.32 -16.85
N ARG A 3 -17.56 0.87 -16.40
CA ARG A 3 -16.14 1.26 -16.46
C ARG A 3 -15.41 0.44 -15.41
N THR A 4 -14.73 -0.59 -15.89
CA THR A 4 -13.69 -1.32 -15.15
C THR A 4 -12.54 -0.35 -14.88
N LEU A 5 -12.69 0.47 -13.84
CA LEU A 5 -11.60 1.23 -13.25
C LEU A 5 -10.64 0.19 -12.67
N VAL A 6 -9.54 -0.04 -13.40
CA VAL A 6 -8.36 -0.72 -12.89
C VAL A 6 -8.00 -0.03 -11.58
N PHE A 7 -8.35 -0.69 -10.46
CA PHE A 7 -8.16 -0.19 -9.11
C PHE A 7 -6.65 -0.25 -8.84
N PHE A 8 -5.92 0.78 -9.27
CA PHE A 8 -4.58 1.00 -8.80
C PHE A 8 -4.67 1.24 -7.29
N PRO A 9 -3.94 0.50 -6.44
CA PRO A 9 -3.97 0.62 -4.98
C PRO A 9 -3.32 1.92 -4.48
N PHE A 10 -3.17 2.95 -5.32
CA PHE A 10 -2.77 4.30 -4.94
C PHE A 10 -3.84 5.35 -5.27
N SER A 11 -4.85 4.99 -6.08
CA SER A 11 -5.90 5.91 -6.53
C SER A 11 -6.80 6.39 -5.38
N HIS A 12 -6.95 5.62 -4.31
CA HIS A 12 -7.81 5.98 -3.17
C HIS A 12 -7.28 7.14 -2.32
N LEU A 13 -5.96 7.41 -2.32
CA LEU A 13 -5.41 8.62 -1.69
C LEU A 13 -5.84 9.91 -2.41
N PHE A 14 -6.11 9.83 -3.72
CA PHE A 14 -6.42 10.98 -4.58
C PHE A 14 -7.90 11.09 -4.97
N PHE A 15 -8.66 9.99 -4.94
CA PHE A 15 -10.09 9.95 -5.28
C PHE A 15 -10.99 9.82 -4.04
N TYR A 16 -10.66 10.52 -2.96
CA TYR A 16 -11.69 10.78 -1.96
C TYR A 16 -12.77 11.63 -2.61
N PRO A 17 -14.06 11.20 -2.60
CA PRO A 17 -15.13 12.09 -3.02
C PRO A 17 -15.01 13.37 -2.19
N THR A 18 -14.82 14.50 -2.87
CA THR A 18 -14.54 15.78 -2.22
C THR A 18 -15.64 16.17 -1.25
N LEU A 19 -16.87 15.70 -1.51
CA LEU A 19 -18.09 15.94 -0.75
C LEU A 19 -18.86 14.64 -0.56
N VAL A 20 -19.29 14.36 0.67
CA VAL A 20 -20.13 13.19 1.02
C VAL A 20 -21.25 13.64 1.95
N LYS A 21 -22.45 13.08 1.79
CA LYS A 21 -23.57 13.34 2.70
C LYS A 21 -23.19 12.96 4.13
N LYS A 22 -23.58 13.79 5.10
CA LYS A 22 -23.33 13.58 6.55
C LYS A 22 -23.55 12.14 7.01
N GLU A 23 -24.65 11.54 6.57
CA GLU A 23 -25.10 10.21 6.98
C GLU A 23 -24.16 9.08 6.51
N SER A 24 -23.55 9.24 5.33
CA SER A 24 -22.72 8.20 4.72
C SER A 24 -21.25 8.22 5.18
N ILE A 25 -20.85 9.18 6.03
CA ILE A 25 -19.45 9.39 6.42
C ILE A 25 -18.93 8.26 7.30
N LYS A 26 -19.74 7.74 8.22
CA LYS A 26 -19.33 6.62 9.08
C LYS A 26 -19.06 5.36 8.26
N ASP A 27 -19.92 5.09 7.27
CA ASP A 27 -19.75 3.96 6.37
C ASP A 27 -18.55 4.13 5.43
N LEU A 28 -18.32 5.36 4.95
CA LEU A 28 -17.13 5.69 4.17
C LEU A 28 -15.85 5.38 4.95
N VAL A 29 -15.76 5.83 6.20
CA VAL A 29 -14.59 5.61 7.06
C VAL A 29 -14.39 4.12 7.37
N ARG A 30 -15.47 3.37 7.64
CA ARG A 30 -15.39 1.91 7.80
C ARG A 30 -14.88 1.21 6.54
N LYS A 31 -15.39 1.59 5.37
CA LYS A 31 -14.92 1.06 4.08
C LYS A 31 -13.45 1.38 3.84
N GLN A 32 -12.99 2.58 4.19
CA GLN A 32 -11.59 2.97 4.07
C GLN A 32 -10.67 2.09 4.90
N TYR A 33 -11.03 1.76 6.15
CA TYR A 33 -10.23 0.86 6.98
C TYR A 33 -10.09 -0.52 6.32
N LYS A 34 -11.17 -1.06 5.74
CA LYS A 34 -11.13 -2.32 5.00
C LYS A 34 -10.28 -2.24 3.73
N VAL A 35 -10.37 -1.14 2.99
CA VAL A 35 -9.54 -0.92 1.78
C VAL A 35 -8.07 -0.83 2.16
N ARG A 36 -7.71 -0.11 3.25
CA ARG A 36 -6.33 -0.05 3.75
C ARG A 36 -5.78 -1.41 4.11
N PHE A 37 -6.57 -2.21 4.84
CA PHE A 37 -6.24 -3.60 5.14
C PHE A 37 -5.96 -4.41 3.86
N LEU A 38 -6.89 -4.35 2.90
CA LEU A 38 -6.77 -5.07 1.62
C LEU A 38 -5.52 -4.65 0.84
N VAL A 39 -5.22 -3.36 0.77
CA VAL A 39 -4.06 -2.82 0.06
C VAL A 39 -2.76 -3.28 0.70
N LEU A 40 -2.66 -3.22 2.03
CA LEU A 40 -1.45 -3.64 2.74
C LEU A 40 -1.21 -5.14 2.57
N ILE A 41 -2.25 -5.96 2.75
CA ILE A 41 -2.10 -7.42 2.66
C ILE A 41 -1.88 -7.87 1.21
N SER A 42 -2.59 -7.28 0.23
CA SER A 42 -2.42 -7.62 -1.18
C SER A 42 -1.02 -7.24 -1.65
N THR A 43 -0.52 -6.06 -1.27
CA THR A 43 0.83 -5.62 -1.65
C THR A 43 1.88 -6.52 -1.01
N ALA A 44 1.74 -6.85 0.28
CA ALA A 44 2.67 -7.73 0.98
C ALA A 44 2.74 -9.14 0.35
N ILE A 45 1.59 -9.73 0.02
CA ILE A 45 1.51 -11.05 -0.63
C ILE A 45 2.16 -11.01 -2.01
N LEU A 46 1.75 -10.05 -2.85
CA LEU A 46 2.20 -9.98 -4.25
C LEU A 46 3.71 -9.73 -4.33
N MET A 47 4.22 -8.85 -3.48
CA MET A 47 5.66 -8.57 -3.40
C MET A 47 6.44 -9.72 -2.76
N GLY A 48 5.87 -10.41 -1.77
CA GLY A 48 6.45 -11.63 -1.23
C GLY A 48 6.62 -12.70 -2.30
N ILE A 49 5.56 -12.98 -3.07
CA ILE A 49 5.60 -13.93 -4.19
C ILE A 49 6.69 -13.54 -5.19
N LEU A 50 6.73 -12.26 -5.63
CA LEU A 50 7.76 -11.77 -6.54
C LEU A 50 9.18 -11.99 -5.96
N GLN A 51 9.39 -11.63 -4.70
CA GLN A 51 10.68 -11.78 -4.03
C GLN A 51 11.14 -13.24 -4.00
N TRP A 52 10.29 -14.16 -3.54
CA TRP A 52 10.67 -15.57 -3.35
C TRP A 52 10.70 -16.38 -4.66
N THR A 53 10.00 -15.95 -5.71
CA THR A 53 10.01 -16.65 -7.00
C THR A 53 11.06 -16.11 -7.97
N ILE A 54 11.30 -14.79 -7.99
CA ILE A 54 12.19 -14.15 -8.97
C ILE A 54 13.61 -14.03 -8.42
N SER A 55 13.81 -13.68 -7.14
CA SER A 55 15.16 -13.46 -6.62
C SER A 55 16.07 -14.68 -6.74
N PRO A 56 15.64 -15.93 -6.43
CA PRO A 56 16.50 -17.09 -6.61
C PRO A 56 16.94 -17.29 -8.07
N LYS A 57 16.03 -17.03 -9.02
CA LYS A 57 16.32 -17.13 -10.46
C LYS A 57 17.32 -16.05 -10.87
N LEU A 58 17.11 -14.82 -10.42
CA LEU A 58 18.01 -13.70 -10.68
C LEU A 58 19.43 -14.00 -10.16
N LEU A 59 19.55 -14.45 -8.92
CA LEU A 59 20.83 -14.83 -8.32
C LEU A 59 21.52 -15.95 -9.11
N SER A 60 20.76 -16.95 -9.56
CA SER A 60 21.31 -18.03 -10.40
C SER A 60 21.85 -17.51 -11.74
N MET A 61 21.18 -16.53 -12.37
CA MET A 61 21.65 -15.94 -13.62
C MET A 61 22.96 -15.16 -13.44
N TYR A 62 23.07 -14.34 -12.38
CA TYR A 62 24.33 -13.67 -12.06
C TYR A 62 25.48 -14.65 -11.82
N SER A 63 25.19 -15.76 -11.10
CA SER A 63 26.18 -16.82 -10.88
C SER A 63 26.63 -17.49 -12.18
N LEU A 64 25.71 -17.79 -13.10
CA LEU A 64 26.02 -18.42 -14.39
C LEU A 64 26.84 -17.50 -15.30
N LEU A 65 26.55 -16.20 -15.26
CA LEU A 65 27.23 -15.18 -16.06
C LEU A 65 28.55 -14.70 -15.44
N GLN A 66 28.91 -15.21 -14.26
CA GLN A 66 30.09 -14.80 -13.49
C GLN A 66 30.16 -13.29 -13.20
N ILE A 67 29.00 -12.63 -13.15
CA ILE A 67 28.88 -11.21 -12.83
C ILE A 67 28.68 -11.07 -11.31
N PRO A 68 29.38 -10.13 -10.63
CA PRO A 68 29.16 -9.90 -9.22
C PRO A 68 27.71 -9.50 -8.94
N VAL A 69 27.07 -10.22 -8.01
CA VAL A 69 25.69 -9.94 -7.60
C VAL A 69 25.65 -8.58 -6.88
N PRO A 70 24.76 -7.65 -7.27
CA PRO A 70 24.60 -6.38 -6.56
C PRO A 70 24.30 -6.60 -5.07
N PHE A 71 25.01 -5.87 -4.19
CA PHE A 71 24.82 -5.97 -2.74
C PHE A 71 23.35 -5.81 -2.31
N ILE A 72 22.63 -4.89 -2.96
CA ILE A 72 21.21 -4.62 -2.72
C ILE A 72 20.35 -5.87 -2.95
N THR A 73 20.68 -6.70 -3.96
CA THR A 73 19.99 -7.96 -4.23
C THR A 73 20.30 -9.03 -3.17
N GLN A 74 21.49 -9.01 -2.55
CA GLN A 74 21.86 -9.97 -1.51
C GLN A 74 21.09 -9.77 -0.21
N ILE A 75 20.92 -8.52 0.23
CA ILE A 75 20.15 -8.19 1.45
C ILE A 75 18.63 -8.11 1.19
N SER A 76 18.21 -8.20 -0.08
CA SER A 76 16.83 -7.94 -0.51
C SER A 76 15.81 -8.79 0.25
N SER A 77 16.07 -10.09 0.43
CA SER A 77 15.14 -11.01 1.08
C SER A 77 14.92 -10.69 2.56
N MET A 78 15.95 -10.25 3.28
CA MET A 78 15.84 -9.88 4.70
C MET A 78 15.03 -8.59 4.87
N VAL A 79 15.31 -7.57 4.04
CA VAL A 79 14.58 -6.30 4.05
C VAL A 79 13.13 -6.52 3.64
N THR A 80 12.87 -7.25 2.54
CA THR A 80 11.52 -7.54 2.06
C THR A 80 10.70 -8.29 3.11
N THR A 81 11.29 -9.31 3.75
CA THR A 81 10.61 -10.05 4.84
C THR A 81 10.26 -9.14 6.02
N SER A 82 11.19 -8.28 6.42
CA SER A 82 10.97 -7.34 7.54
C SER A 82 9.84 -6.37 7.24
N VAL A 83 9.78 -5.82 6.02
CA VAL A 83 8.73 -4.88 5.64
C VAL A 83 7.38 -5.58 5.42
N ILE A 84 7.37 -6.83 4.93
CA ILE A 84 6.16 -7.67 4.88
C ILE A 84 5.58 -7.87 6.28
N LEU A 85 6.42 -8.15 7.29
CA LEU A 85 5.97 -8.27 8.68
C LEU A 85 5.36 -6.97 9.19
N VAL A 86 5.97 -5.81 8.92
CA VAL A 86 5.42 -4.50 9.28
C VAL A 86 4.08 -4.25 8.59
N CYS A 87 3.96 -4.56 7.30
CA CYS A 87 2.69 -4.50 6.57
C CYS A 87 1.63 -5.41 7.19
N GLY A 88 2.01 -6.63 7.60
CA GLY A 88 1.15 -7.58 8.29
C GLY A 88 0.64 -7.05 9.64
N ILE A 89 1.52 -6.46 10.45
CA ILE A 89 1.15 -5.84 11.74
C ILE A 89 0.13 -4.72 11.51
N PHE A 90 0.38 -3.82 10.55
CA PHE A 90 -0.57 -2.75 10.23
C PHE A 90 -1.88 -3.27 9.65
N ALA A 91 -1.85 -4.31 8.81
CA ALA A 91 -3.04 -4.95 8.29
C ALA A 91 -3.91 -5.51 9.42
N VAL A 92 -3.33 -6.30 10.33
CA VAL A 92 -4.05 -6.83 11.50
C VAL A 92 -4.59 -5.70 12.38
N TYR A 93 -3.81 -4.64 12.60
CA TYR A 93 -4.28 -3.45 13.31
C TYR A 93 -5.54 -2.83 12.69
N PHE A 94 -5.60 -2.70 11.36
CA PHE A 94 -6.79 -2.18 10.67
C PHE A 94 -7.97 -3.16 10.62
N LEU A 95 -7.71 -4.46 10.70
CA LEU A 95 -8.74 -5.49 10.75
C LEU A 95 -9.44 -5.52 12.11
N VAL A 96 -8.66 -5.42 13.19
CA VAL A 96 -9.16 -5.57 14.58
C VAL A 96 -9.65 -4.25 15.16
N LYS A 97 -8.98 -3.13 14.86
CA LYS A 97 -9.29 -1.86 15.51
C LYS A 97 -10.42 -1.13 14.80
N GLU A 98 -11.48 -0.85 15.55
CA GLU A 98 -12.56 -0.01 15.04
C GLU A 98 -12.10 1.45 14.82
N PRO A 99 -12.65 2.15 13.81
CA PRO A 99 -12.33 3.55 13.59
C PRO A 99 -12.79 4.40 14.78
N ASN A 100 -11.91 5.27 15.28
CA ASN A 100 -12.29 6.24 16.30
C ASN A 100 -13.15 7.35 15.68
N PHE A 101 -14.46 7.32 15.96
CA PHE A 101 -15.41 8.30 15.47
C PHE A 101 -15.53 9.56 16.34
N THR A 102 -14.81 9.69 17.45
CA THR A 102 -15.00 10.81 18.39
C THR A 102 -14.73 12.17 17.73
N LYS A 103 -13.62 12.28 16.98
CA LYS A 103 -13.30 13.51 16.23
C LYS A 103 -14.29 13.77 15.10
N ILE A 104 -14.66 12.71 14.37
CA ILE A 104 -15.62 12.79 13.27
C ILE A 104 -16.98 13.27 13.80
N ASN A 105 -17.49 12.69 14.88
CA ASN A 105 -18.76 13.08 15.47
C ASN A 105 -18.75 14.53 15.97
N GLN A 106 -17.62 15.03 16.48
CA GLN A 106 -17.49 16.44 16.86
C GLN A 106 -17.56 17.39 15.66
N GLU A 107 -16.89 17.07 14.55
CA GLU A 107 -17.01 17.87 13.32
C GLU A 107 -18.40 17.76 12.69
N LEU A 108 -19.02 16.58 12.68
CA LEU A 108 -20.34 16.35 12.10
C LEU A 108 -21.48 17.07 12.84
N LYS A 109 -21.29 17.50 14.09
CA LYS A 109 -22.27 18.33 14.81
C LYS A 109 -22.51 19.69 14.15
N ARG A 110 -21.55 20.19 13.38
CA ARG A 110 -21.65 21.50 12.69
C ARG A 110 -22.54 21.47 11.45
N TYR A 111 -22.88 20.28 10.96
CA TYR A 111 -23.62 20.07 9.72
C TYR A 111 -25.06 19.63 9.98
N LYS A 112 -26.01 20.08 9.16
CA LYS A 112 -27.41 19.62 9.17
C LYS A 112 -27.53 18.24 8.50
N SER A 113 -28.66 17.54 8.72
CA SER A 113 -28.97 16.31 7.97
C SER A 113 -29.12 16.65 6.47
N GLY A 114 -28.73 15.73 5.59
CA GLY A 114 -28.69 15.94 4.14
C GLY A 114 -27.55 16.84 3.64
N GLU A 115 -26.82 17.54 4.51
CA GLU A 115 -25.75 18.45 4.12
C GLU A 115 -24.50 17.69 3.65
N MET A 116 -23.82 18.26 2.65
CA MET A 116 -22.58 17.69 2.09
C MET A 116 -21.38 18.16 2.90
N VAL A 117 -20.56 17.21 3.35
CA VAL A 117 -19.38 17.46 4.17
C VAL A 117 -18.12 17.20 3.34
N LYS A 118 -17.12 18.09 3.49
CA LYS A 118 -15.82 17.91 2.86
C LYS A 118 -15.04 16.79 3.56
N VAL A 119 -14.69 15.75 2.83
CA VAL A 119 -13.99 14.58 3.41
C VAL A 119 -12.58 14.92 3.89
N LYS A 120 -11.91 15.88 3.24
CA LYS A 120 -10.54 16.31 3.56
C LYS A 120 -10.40 16.90 4.97
N SER A 121 -11.47 17.45 5.57
CA SER A 121 -11.40 17.95 6.96
C SER A 121 -11.48 16.82 7.99
N LEU A 122 -12.14 15.71 7.62
CA LEU A 122 -12.40 14.57 8.50
C LEU A 122 -11.27 13.52 8.49
N ILE A 123 -10.45 13.51 7.43
CA ILE A 123 -9.38 12.53 7.22
C ILE A 123 -8.02 13.20 7.36
N ASP A 124 -7.21 12.67 8.29
CA ASP A 124 -5.84 13.07 8.47
C ASP A 124 -4.93 12.37 7.44
N VAL A 125 -4.71 13.05 6.30
CA VAL A 125 -3.89 12.55 5.19
C VAL A 125 -2.47 12.18 5.63
N LYS A 126 -1.91 12.89 6.63
CA LYS A 126 -0.56 12.59 7.13
C LYS A 126 -0.52 11.20 7.76
N LYS A 127 -1.55 10.86 8.54
CA LYS A 127 -1.67 9.52 9.13
C LYS A 127 -1.84 8.46 8.06
N GLU A 128 -2.64 8.72 7.03
CA GLU A 128 -2.79 7.77 5.92
C GLU A 128 -1.45 7.48 5.23
N LEU A 129 -0.65 8.51 4.98
CA LEU A 129 0.66 8.35 4.36
C LEU A 129 1.61 7.51 5.23
N ILE A 130 1.60 7.71 6.55
CA ILE A 130 2.39 6.91 7.49
C ILE A 130 2.03 5.42 7.39
N PHE A 131 0.74 5.10 7.30
CA PHE A 131 0.29 3.72 7.22
C PHE A 131 0.55 3.08 5.86
N LEU A 132 0.59 3.87 4.78
CA LEU A 132 0.89 3.40 3.43
C LEU A 132 2.39 3.41 3.10
N ALA A 133 3.21 4.12 3.88
CA ALA A 133 4.66 4.22 3.66
C ALA A 133 5.35 2.85 3.56
N PRO A 134 5.04 1.84 4.39
CA PRO A 134 5.64 0.51 4.24
C PRO A 134 5.32 -0.15 2.89
N ALA A 135 4.10 -0.01 2.38
CA ALA A 135 3.72 -0.54 1.07
C ALA A 135 4.41 0.20 -0.08
N ILE A 136 4.49 1.54 0.00
CA ILE A 136 5.24 2.35 -0.97
C ILE A 136 6.71 1.93 -0.98
N PHE A 137 7.30 1.79 0.21
CA PHE A 137 8.68 1.36 0.36
C PHE A 137 8.89 -0.04 -0.22
N LEU A 138 8.00 -1.00 0.05
CA LEU A 138 8.07 -2.36 -0.47
C LEU A 138 8.07 -2.38 -2.01
N VAL A 139 7.20 -1.58 -2.63
CA VAL A 139 7.14 -1.44 -4.09
C VAL A 139 8.44 -0.86 -4.63
N GLY A 140 8.94 0.24 -4.05
CA GLY A 140 10.20 0.85 -4.48
C GLY A 140 11.40 -0.08 -4.29
N TRP A 141 11.41 -0.82 -3.20
CA TRP A 141 12.48 -1.78 -2.88
C TRP A 141 12.53 -2.94 -3.87
N VAL A 142 11.39 -3.52 -4.24
CA VAL A 142 11.31 -4.57 -5.27
C VAL A 142 11.78 -4.06 -6.64
N ASN A 143 11.47 -2.81 -6.98
CA ASN A 143 11.99 -2.20 -8.21
C ASN A 143 13.52 -2.15 -8.23
N LEU A 144 14.15 -1.76 -7.12
CA LEU A 144 15.61 -1.66 -7.03
C LEU A 144 16.31 -3.02 -6.92
N THR A 145 15.68 -4.00 -6.30
CA THR A 145 16.30 -5.30 -5.99
C THR A 145 16.06 -6.37 -7.04
N ILE A 146 14.97 -6.25 -7.80
CA ILE A 146 14.57 -7.24 -8.82
C ILE A 146 14.54 -6.60 -10.21
N ILE A 147 13.75 -5.54 -10.41
CA ILE A 147 13.52 -4.99 -11.76
C ILE A 147 14.78 -4.36 -12.34
N LEU A 148 15.48 -3.53 -11.57
CA LEU A 148 16.69 -2.86 -12.04
C LEU A 148 17.83 -3.85 -12.35
N PRO A 149 18.14 -4.85 -11.50
CA PRO A 149 19.12 -5.88 -11.84
C PRO A 149 18.75 -6.71 -13.07
N VAL A 150 17.47 -7.08 -13.21
CA VAL A 150 16.99 -7.77 -14.42
C VAL A 150 17.21 -6.92 -15.66
N TYR A 151 16.86 -5.63 -15.61
CA TYR A 151 17.05 -4.70 -16.72
C TYR A 151 18.53 -4.52 -17.07
N ASN A 152 19.40 -4.43 -16.05
CA ASN A 152 20.84 -4.33 -16.26
C ASN A 152 21.41 -5.59 -16.90
N LEU A 153 20.98 -6.78 -16.49
CA LEU A 153 21.37 -8.03 -17.15
C LEU A 153 20.93 -8.03 -18.62
N ILE A 154 19.68 -7.65 -18.91
CA ILE A 154 19.14 -7.66 -20.29
C ILE A 154 19.90 -6.70 -21.21
N ASN A 155 20.38 -5.55 -20.71
CA ASN A 155 21.08 -4.56 -21.54
C ASN A 155 22.61 -4.72 -21.56
N THR A 156 23.16 -5.58 -20.70
CA THR A 156 24.60 -5.90 -20.70
C THR A 156 24.93 -6.99 -21.73
N PHE A 157 23.93 -7.76 -22.16
CA PHE A 157 24.01 -8.82 -23.17
C PHE A 157 23.14 -8.49 -24.38
#